data_AF-A0A413FBB4-F1
#
_entry.id   AF-A0A413FBB4-F1
#
_cell.length_a   1.000
_cell.length_b   1.000
_cell.length_c   1.000
_cell.angle_alpha   90.00
_cell.angle_beta   90.00
_cell.angle_gamma   90.00
#
_symmetry.space_group_name_H-M   'P 1'
#
loop_
_entity.id
_entity.type
_entity.pdbx_description
1 polymer ?
#
loop_
_entity_poly.entity_id
_entity_poly.type
_entity_poly.pdbx_seq_one_letter_code
_entity_poly.pdbx_strand_id
1 'polypeptide(L)'
;MGIQESAYDLSVRIAEAVRYLKEEVGEFPLSDKLLDCGVRAGISAREGGFKSAADYVRQADYILEMAAKSGYLSERQSQPIRAECAALLAALEEAERLQQQETGMG
;
A
#
# COMPACT_ATOMS: atom_id res chain seq x y z
N MET A 1 7.99 11.94 -9.94
CA MET A 1 7.99 11.56 -8.52
C MET A 1 8.62 10.18 -8.42
N GLY A 2 9.52 9.95 -7.46
CA GLY A 2 10.24 8.67 -7.35
C GLY A 2 9.35 7.56 -6.79
N ILE A 3 9.61 6.30 -7.12
CA ILE A 3 8.83 5.15 -6.62
C ILE A 3 8.85 5.09 -5.09
N GLN A 4 10.01 5.39 -4.48
CA GLN A 4 10.17 5.44 -3.02
C GLN A 4 9.35 6.57 -2.38
N GLU A 5 9.21 7.70 -3.07
CA GLU A 5 8.41 8.84 -2.63
C GLU A 5 6.92 8.50 -2.71
N SER A 6 6.47 7.89 -3.82
CA SER A 6 5.09 7.41 -3.97
C SER A 6 4.73 6.33 -2.95
N ALA A 7 5.65 5.44 -2.61
CA ALA A 7 5.44 4.44 -1.55
C ALA A 7 5.33 5.08 -0.16
N TYR A 8 6.11 6.12 0.11
CA TYR A 8 6.01 6.88 1.36
C TYR A 8 4.67 7.61 1.47
N ASP A 9 4.23 8.28 0.40
CA ASP A 9 2.96 9.00 0.38
C ASP A 9 1.77 8.06 0.58
N LEU A 10 1.78 6.88 -0.07
CA LEU A 10 0.77 5.85 0.19
C LEU A 10 0.80 5.38 1.65
N SER A 11 1.99 5.27 2.26
CA SER A 11 2.12 4.90 3.69
C SER A 11 1.45 5.93 4.59
N VAL A 12 1.62 7.22 4.31
CA VAL A 12 0.93 8.31 5.01
C VAL A 12 -0.58 8.20 4.83
N ARG A 13 -1.04 7.97 3.59
CA ARG A 13 -2.47 7.85 3.29
C ARG A 13 -3.13 6.66 4.00
N ILE A 14 -2.43 5.53 4.08
CA ILE A 14 -2.85 4.36 4.85
C ILE A 14 -2.93 4.70 6.34
N ALA A 15 -1.94 5.40 6.90
CA ALA A 15 -1.97 5.80 8.31
C ALA A 15 -3.16 6.72 8.63
N GLU A 16 -3.50 7.65 7.73
CA GLU A 16 -4.70 8.49 7.86
C GLU A 16 -5.99 7.67 7.83
N ALA A 17 -6.09 6.68 6.92
CA ALA A 17 -7.25 5.78 6.85
C ALA A 17 -7.37 4.91 8.11
N VAL A 18 -6.25 4.40 8.63
CA VAL A 18 -6.23 3.62 9.88
C VAL A 18 -6.65 4.48 11.07
N ARG A 19 -6.19 5.75 11.14
CA ARG A 19 -6.65 6.69 12.17
C ARG A 19 -8.17 6.84 12.12
N TYR A 20 -8.73 7.08 10.94
CA TYR A 20 -10.19 7.16 10.76
C TYR A 20 -10.92 5.88 11.20
N LEU A 21 -10.43 4.71 10.79
CA LEU A 21 -11.02 3.42 11.16
C LEU A 21 -11.02 3.17 12.67
N LYS A 22 -10.00 3.66 13.39
CA LYS A 22 -9.88 3.53 14.84
C LYS A 22 -10.72 4.55 15.60
N GLU A 23 -10.72 5.81 15.16
CA GLU A 23 -11.31 6.92 15.90
C GLU A 23 -12.81 7.12 15.59
N GLU A 24 -13.22 6.97 14.33
CA GLU A 24 -14.56 7.36 13.87
C GLU A 24 -15.49 6.16 13.63
N VAL A 25 -14.94 5.03 13.15
CA VAL A 25 -15.76 3.86 12.78
C VAL A 25 -15.92 2.88 13.94
N GLY A 26 -14.88 2.73 14.76
CA GLY A 26 -14.85 1.78 15.87
C GLY A 26 -14.45 0.37 15.42
N GLU A 27 -13.30 -0.08 15.91
CA GLU A 27 -12.80 -1.47 15.89
C GLU A 27 -12.88 -2.21 14.53
N PHE A 28 -12.42 -1.61 13.42
CA PHE A 28 -12.12 -2.44 12.24
C PHE A 28 -10.99 -3.42 12.60
N PRO A 29 -11.22 -4.75 12.58
CA PRO A 29 -10.28 -5.72 13.19
C PRO A 29 -8.90 -5.78 12.53
N LEU A 30 -8.79 -5.30 11.29
CA LEU A 30 -7.55 -5.34 10.51
C LEU A 30 -6.83 -3.99 10.43
N SER A 31 -7.23 -3.01 11.25
CA SER A 31 -6.61 -1.68 11.27
C SER A 31 -5.10 -1.73 11.52
N ASP A 32 -4.66 -2.55 12.47
CA ASP A 32 -3.23 -2.71 12.77
C ASP A 32 -2.48 -3.43 11.64
N LYS A 33 -3.11 -4.43 11.02
CA LYS A 33 -2.53 -5.13 9.88
C LYS A 33 -2.42 -4.22 8.65
N LEU A 34 -3.43 -3.37 8.41
CA LEU A 34 -3.41 -2.37 7.35
C LEU A 34 -2.26 -1.38 7.55
N LEU A 35 -2.08 -0.88 8.77
CA LEU A 35 -0.95 0.01 9.11
C LEU A 35 0.40 -0.67 8.89
N ASP A 36 0.56 -1.90 9.38
CA ASP A 36 1.78 -2.70 9.19
C ASP A 36 2.10 -2.88 7.69
N CYS A 37 1.10 -3.22 6.87
CA CYS A 37 1.27 -3.32 5.42
C CYS A 37 1.71 -1.99 4.79
N GLY A 38 1.05 -0.88 5.14
CA GLY A 38 1.44 0.45 4.62
C GLY A 38 2.88 0.81 4.97
N VAL A 39 3.26 0.71 6.25
CA VAL A 39 4.61 1.02 6.71
C VAL A 39 5.67 0.13 6.05
N ARG A 40 5.42 -1.18 5.98
CA ARG A 40 6.36 -2.13 5.37
C ARG A 40 6.51 -1.94 3.85
N ALA A 41 5.45 -1.49 3.15
CA ALA A 41 5.55 -1.12 1.74
C ALA A 41 6.54 0.04 1.55
N GLY A 42 6.40 1.11 2.34
CA GLY A 42 7.31 2.26 2.31
C GLY A 42 8.76 1.90 2.66
N ILE A 43 8.98 1.12 3.73
CA ILE A 43 10.31 0.66 4.14
C ILE A 43 10.95 -0.19 3.04
N SER A 44 10.24 -1.20 2.54
CA SER A 44 10.77 -2.11 1.52
C SER A 44 11.14 -1.37 0.24
N ALA A 45 10.33 -0.40 -0.19
CA ALA A 45 10.63 0.40 -1.37
C ALA A 45 11.88 1.27 -1.18
N ARG A 46 12.07 1.86 0.01
CA ARG A 46 13.28 2.63 0.35
C ARG A 46 14.55 1.78 0.37
N GLU A 47 14.44 0.51 0.75
CA GLU A 47 15.54 -0.45 0.79
C GLU A 47 15.82 -1.11 -0.59
N GLY A 48 15.07 -0.76 -1.64
CA GLY A 48 15.20 -1.37 -2.97
C GLY A 48 14.55 -2.75 -3.10
N GLY A 49 13.78 -3.17 -2.09
CA GLY A 49 12.98 -4.40 -2.12
C GLY A 49 11.65 -4.22 -2.84
N PHE A 50 11.68 -3.98 -4.16
CA PHE A 50 10.47 -3.65 -4.94
C PHE A 50 9.44 -4.78 -4.95
N LYS A 51 9.86 -6.04 -5.08
CA LYS A 51 8.98 -7.21 -4.91
C LYS A 51 8.28 -7.22 -3.55
N SER A 52 9.02 -7.04 -2.47
CA SER A 52 8.44 -7.04 -1.11
C SER A 52 7.49 -5.87 -0.91
N ALA A 53 7.85 -4.68 -1.41
CA ALA A 53 6.97 -3.51 -1.39
C ALA A 53 5.65 -3.81 -2.12
N ALA A 54 5.71 -4.42 -3.31
CA ALA A 54 4.52 -4.80 -4.08
C ALA A 54 3.62 -5.78 -3.30
N ASP A 55 4.20 -6.77 -2.62
CA ASP A 55 3.45 -7.73 -1.80
C ASP A 55 2.72 -7.06 -0.64
N TYR A 56 3.32 -6.04 0.00
CA TYR A 56 2.65 -5.27 1.04
C TYR A 56 1.56 -4.34 0.50
N VAL A 57 1.77 -3.72 -0.67
CA VAL A 57 0.74 -2.91 -1.35
C VAL A 57 -0.48 -3.77 -1.70
N ARG A 58 -0.30 -4.99 -2.21
CA ARG A 58 -1.42 -5.92 -2.50
C ARG A 58 -2.21 -6.28 -1.24
N GLN A 59 -1.52 -6.53 -0.13
CA GLN A 59 -2.18 -6.80 1.15
C GLN A 59 -2.96 -5.58 1.66
N ALA A 60 -2.38 -4.37 1.55
CA ALA A 60 -3.07 -3.15 1.94
C ALA A 60 -4.33 -2.90 1.08
N ASP A 61 -4.24 -3.05 -0.25
CA ASP A 61 -5.40 -2.90 -1.15
C ASP A 61 -6.50 -3.90 -0.83
N TYR A 62 -6.14 -5.16 -0.58
CA TYR A 62 -7.09 -6.20 -0.18
C TYR A 62 -7.83 -5.83 1.12
N ILE A 63 -7.13 -5.31 2.12
CA ILE A 63 -7.73 -4.90 3.39
C ILE A 63 -8.62 -3.66 3.21
N LEU A 64 -8.22 -2.70 2.37
CA LEU A 64 -9.04 -1.54 2.01
C LEU A 64 -10.33 -1.95 1.28
N GLU A 65 -10.24 -2.93 0.38
CA GLU A 65 -11.42 -3.50 -0.29
C GLU A 65 -12.35 -4.18 0.72
N MET A 66 -11.82 -4.96 1.66
CA MET A 66 -12.62 -5.56 2.72
C MET A 66 -13.32 -4.49 3.56
N ALA A 67 -12.60 -3.47 4.00
CA ALA A 67 -13.17 -2.36 4.77
C ALA A 67 -14.30 -1.66 4.00
N ALA A 68 -14.14 -1.46 2.69
CA ALA A 68 -15.19 -0.88 1.85
C ALA A 68 -16.42 -1.79 1.73
N LYS A 69 -16.22 -3.07 1.37
CA LYS A 69 -17.31 -4.03 1.16
C LYS A 69 -18.06 -4.41 2.44
N SER A 70 -17.42 -4.26 3.61
CA SER A 70 -18.04 -4.50 4.92
C SER A 70 -18.60 -3.23 5.57
N GLY A 71 -18.54 -2.08 4.90
CA GLY A 71 -19.16 -0.84 5.35
C GLY A 71 -18.34 -0.01 6.34
N TYR A 72 -17.09 -0.39 6.63
CA TYR A 72 -16.19 0.43 7.46
C TYR A 72 -15.65 1.65 6.69
N LEU A 73 -15.56 1.57 5.37
CA LEU A 73 -15.27 2.69 4.49
C LEU A 73 -16.36 2.83 3.43
N SER A 74 -16.71 4.06 3.08
CA SER A 74 -17.48 4.31 1.86
C SER A 74 -16.60 4.17 0.62
N GLU A 75 -17.21 3.95 -0.55
CA GLU A 75 -16.49 3.94 -1.83
C GLU A 75 -15.70 5.24 -2.05
N ARG A 76 -16.28 6.38 -1.66
CA ARG A 76 -15.62 7.70 -1.78
C ARG A 76 -14.35 7.80 -0.93
N GLN A 77 -14.30 7.10 0.20
CA GLN A 77 -13.12 7.06 1.07
C GLN A 77 -12.09 6.03 0.59
N SER A 78 -12.54 4.85 0.15
CA SER A 78 -11.63 3.77 -0.24
C SER A 78 -11.05 3.93 -1.65
N GLN A 79 -11.85 4.37 -2.64
CA GLN A 79 -11.44 4.37 -4.05
C GLN A 79 -10.16 5.17 -4.33
N PRO A 80 -9.95 6.39 -3.78
CA PRO A 80 -8.71 7.14 -4.04
C PRO A 80 -7.47 6.38 -3.57
N ILE A 81 -7.51 5.80 -2.37
CA ILE A 81 -6.39 5.07 -1.78
C ILE A 81 -6.11 3.79 -2.59
N ARG A 82 -7.16 3.08 -3.00
CA ARG A 82 -7.03 1.87 -3.84
C ARG A 82 -6.48 2.18 -5.23
N ALA A 83 -6.85 3.31 -5.82
CA ALA A 83 -6.28 3.77 -7.09
C ALA A 83 -4.78 4.08 -6.96
N GLU A 84 -4.37 4.71 -5.85
CA GLU A 84 -2.95 4.90 -5.52
C GLU A 84 -2.22 3.57 -5.32
N CYS A 85 -2.84 2.57 -4.65
CA CYS A 85 -2.30 1.22 -4.55
C CYS A 85 -2.06 0.59 -5.93
N ALA A 86 -3.03 0.67 -6.84
CA ALA A 86 -2.92 0.11 -8.19
C ALA A 86 -1.81 0.79 -9.01
N ALA A 87 -1.72 2.12 -8.95
CA ALA A 87 -0.69 2.88 -9.64
C ALA A 87 0.72 2.54 -9.11
N LEU A 88 0.88 2.50 -7.79
CA LEU A 88 2.16 2.15 -7.16
C LEU A 88 2.54 0.69 -7.45
N LEU A 89 1.58 -0.23 -7.43
CA LEU A 89 1.84 -1.64 -7.73
C LEU A 89 2.41 -1.82 -9.14
N ALA A 90 1.82 -1.16 -10.14
CA ALA A 90 2.32 -1.20 -11.51
C ALA A 90 3.75 -0.65 -11.62
N ALA A 91 4.06 0.43 -10.89
CA ALA A 91 5.40 1.02 -10.87
C ALA A 91 6.43 0.11 -10.18
N LEU A 92 6.07 -0.52 -9.06
CA LEU A 92 6.93 -1.45 -8.33
C LEU A 92 7.24 -2.71 -9.14
N GLU A 93 6.23 -3.27 -9.83
CA GLU A 93 6.42 -4.44 -10.69
C GLU A 93 7.33 -4.14 -11.88
N GLU A 94 7.23 -2.95 -12.47
CA GLU A 94 8.14 -2.53 -13.53
C GLU A 94 9.57 -2.35 -13.01
N ALA A 95 9.75 -1.69 -11.87
CA ALA A 95 11.07 -1.51 -11.28
C ALA A 95 11.74 -2.85 -10.90
N GLU A 96 10.98 -3.80 -10.35
CA GLU A 96 11.48 -5.15 -10.05
C GLU A 96 11.92 -5.88 -11.33
N ARG A 97 11.16 -5.78 -12.43
CA ARG A 97 11.53 -6.37 -13.72
C ARG A 97 12.86 -5.81 -14.23
N LEU A 98 13.04 -4.49 -14.18
CA LEU A 98 14.27 -3.82 -14.62
C LEU A 98 15.46 -4.24 -13.76
N GLN A 99 15.30 -4.29 -12.43
CA GLN A 99 16.35 -4.72 -11.50
C GLN A 99 16.80 -6.17 -11.75
N GLN A 100 15.86 -7.07 -12.05
CA GLN A 100 16.18 -8.47 -12.37
C GLN A 100 16.95 -8.61 -13.69
N GLN A 101 16.67 -7.78 -14.70
CA GLN A 101 17.41 -7.77 -15.96
C GLN A 101 18.85 -7.31 -15.78
N GLU A 102 19.09 -6.30 -14.95
CA GLU A 102 20.43 -5.80 -14.63
C GLU A 102 21.26 -6.83 -13.85
N THR A 103 20.62 -7.57 -12.93
CA THR A 103 21.30 -8.58 -12.10
C THR A 103 21.55 -9.89 -12.85
N GLY A 104 20.76 -10.20 -13.89
CA GLY A 104 20.90 -11.40 -14.72
C GLY A 104 21.94 -11.32 -15.85
N MET A 105 22.59 -10.15 -16.03
CA MET A 105 23.67 -9.94 -17.02
C MET A 105 25.09 -9.95 -16.40
N GLY A 106 25.21 -10.36 -15.13
CA GLY A 106 26.47 -10.45 -14.39
C GLY A 106 27.11 -11.84 -14.41
#